data_AF-A0A973JTT0-F1
#
_entry.id   AF-A0A973JTT0-F1
#
_cell.length_a   1.000
_cell.length_b   1.000
_cell.length_c   1.000
_cell.angle_alpha   90.00
_cell.angle_beta   90.00
_cell.angle_gamma   90.00
#
_symmetry.space_group_name_H-M   'P 1'
#
loop_
_entity.id
_entity.type
_entity.pdbx_description
1 polymer ?
#
loop_
_entity_poly.entity_id
_entity_poly.type
_entity_poly.pdbx_seq_one_letter_code
_entity_poly.pdbx_strand_id
1 'polypeptide(L)'
;MQLTRETKNSLVREYALCSSAIAYYKKATKEFERKYRITTNTFLKRFETGEIGDDADYFDWYAFSRLLAQWQKTQTALRTAIR
;
A
#
# COMPACT_ATOMS: atom_id res chain seq x y z
N MET A 1 -1.45 12.58 -27.07
CA MET A 1 -0.10 11.95 -27.17
C MET A 1 -0.31 10.46 -27.36
N GLN A 2 0.17 9.87 -28.45
CA GLN A 2 0.18 8.40 -28.58
C GLN A 2 1.39 7.83 -27.83
N LEU A 3 1.16 6.88 -26.94
CA LEU A 3 2.22 6.16 -26.25
C LEU A 3 2.87 5.18 -27.21
N THR A 4 4.21 5.15 -27.24
CA THR A 4 4.94 4.13 -28.02
C THR A 4 4.73 2.74 -27.39
N ARG A 5 4.96 1.69 -28.18
CA ARG A 5 4.84 0.29 -27.72
C ARG A 5 5.77 0.01 -26.53
N GLU A 6 6.97 0.56 -26.57
CA GLU A 6 7.99 0.45 -25.52
C GLU A 6 7.50 1.11 -24.23
N THR A 7 6.90 2.30 -24.35
CA THR A 7 6.35 3.02 -23.20
C THR A 7 5.19 2.24 -22.58
N LYS A 8 4.27 1.73 -23.40
CA LYS A 8 3.16 0.89 -22.91
C LYS A 8 3.66 -0.36 -22.20
N ASN A 9 4.65 -1.05 -22.77
CA ASN A 9 5.26 -2.23 -22.14
C ASN A 9 5.92 -1.90 -20.81
N SER A 10 6.58 -0.75 -20.69
CA SER A 10 7.19 -0.30 -19.43
C SER A 10 6.14 -0.02 -18.35
N LEU A 11 5.03 0.65 -18.72
CA LEU A 11 3.93 0.91 -17.79
C LEU A 11 3.26 -0.38 -17.31
N VAL A 12 3.13 -1.40 -18.17
CA VAL A 12 2.60 -2.72 -17.79
C VAL A 12 3.51 -3.43 -16.78
N ARG A 13 4.84 -3.36 -16.97
CA ARG A 13 5.79 -3.92 -15.97
C ARG A 13 5.67 -3.21 -14.63
N GLU A 14 5.60 -1.88 -14.65
CA GLU A 14 5.42 -1.08 -13.44
C GLU A 14 4.10 -1.41 -12.72
N TYR A 15 3.02 -1.63 -13.48
CA TYR A 15 1.75 -2.06 -12.93
C TYR A 15 1.85 -3.43 -12.23
N ALA A 16 2.60 -4.37 -12.79
CA ALA A 16 2.85 -5.67 -12.18
C ALA A 16 3.68 -5.57 -10.89
N LEU A 17 4.68 -4.67 -10.85
CA LEU A 17 5.44 -4.35 -9.64
C LEU A 17 4.55 -3.78 -8.54
N CYS A 18 3.71 -2.78 -8.87
CA CYS A 18 2.73 -2.22 -7.95
C CYS A 18 1.79 -3.30 -7.40
N SER A 19 1.33 -4.22 -8.26
CA SER A 19 0.44 -5.31 -7.87
C SER A 19 1.09 -6.25 -6.84
N SER A 20 2.36 -6.56 -7.05
CA SER A 20 3.14 -7.41 -6.14
C SER A 20 3.38 -6.72 -4.78
N ALA A 21 3.74 -5.43 -4.80
CA ALA A 21 3.90 -4.63 -3.59
C ALA A 21 2.59 -4.53 -2.79
N ILE A 22 1.45 -4.26 -3.46
CA ILE A 22 0.13 -4.22 -2.83
C ILE A 22 -0.21 -5.55 -2.17
N ALA A 23 0.05 -6.68 -2.84
CA ALA A 23 -0.22 -8.00 -2.28
C ALA A 23 0.61 -8.26 -1.01
N TYR A 24 1.89 -7.89 -1.03
CA TYR A 24 2.78 -7.97 0.13
C TYR A 24 2.26 -7.13 1.31
N TYR A 25 2.02 -5.83 1.10
CA TYR A 25 1.60 -4.96 2.20
C TYR A 25 0.21 -5.31 2.73
N LYS A 26 -0.73 -5.75 1.86
CA LYS A 26 -2.03 -6.26 2.33
C LYS A 26 -1.89 -7.48 3.24
N LYS A 27 -0.94 -8.37 2.95
CA LYS A 27 -0.66 -9.53 3.80
C LYS A 27 -0.05 -9.05 5.12
N ALA A 28 0.97 -8.20 5.06
CA ALA A 28 1.65 -7.68 6.25
C ALA A 28 0.70 -6.92 7.20
N THR A 29 -0.15 -6.03 6.68
CA THR A 29 -1.14 -5.31 7.52
C THR A 29 -2.14 -6.26 8.17
N LYS A 30 -2.56 -7.33 7.46
CA LYS A 30 -3.43 -8.36 8.04
C LYS A 30 -2.76 -9.16 9.16
N GLU A 31 -1.45 -9.38 9.10
CA GLU A 31 -0.72 -10.01 10.21
C GLU A 31 -0.83 -9.17 11.49
N PHE A 32 -0.63 -7.86 11.37
CA PHE A 32 -0.78 -6.95 12.50
C PHE A 32 -2.23 -6.88 13.01
N GLU A 33 -3.22 -6.85 12.11
CA GLU A 33 -4.64 -6.91 12.50
C GLU A 33 -4.95 -8.16 13.34
N ARG A 34 -4.37 -9.31 12.98
CA ARG A 34 -4.53 -10.55 13.74
C ARG A 34 -3.77 -10.52 15.07
N LYS A 35 -2.54 -10.00 15.09
CA LYS A 35 -1.71 -9.90 16.29
C LYS A 35 -2.35 -9.00 17.35
N TYR A 36 -2.80 -7.81 16.95
CA TYR A 36 -3.32 -6.78 17.85
C TYR A 36 -4.84 -6.77 17.96
N ARG A 37 -5.54 -7.61 17.19
CA ARG A 37 -7.02 -7.76 17.19
C ARG A 37 -7.79 -6.45 16.96
N ILE A 38 -7.21 -5.54 16.18
CA ILE A 38 -7.85 -4.30 15.73
C ILE A 38 -7.67 -4.15 14.23
N THR A 39 -8.60 -3.47 13.56
CA THR A 39 -8.45 -3.19 12.12
C THR A 39 -7.35 -2.15 11.88
N THR A 40 -6.73 -2.18 10.69
CA THR A 40 -5.73 -1.18 10.29
C THR A 40 -6.31 0.24 10.37
N ASN A 41 -7.58 0.44 10.04
CA ASN A 41 -8.23 1.75 10.13
C ASN A 41 -8.35 2.24 11.58
N THR A 42 -8.74 1.35 12.49
CA THR A 42 -8.78 1.66 13.93
C THR A 42 -7.38 1.96 14.47
N PHE A 43 -6.39 1.16 14.06
CA PHE A 43 -4.99 1.38 14.42
C PHE A 43 -4.50 2.75 13.96
N LEU A 44 -4.65 3.09 12.67
CA LEU A 44 -4.21 4.38 12.12
C LEU A 44 -4.81 5.56 12.86
N LYS A 45 -6.12 5.51 13.14
CA LYS A 45 -6.79 6.58 13.89
C LYS A 45 -6.16 6.80 15.27
N ARG A 46 -5.95 5.72 16.03
CA ARG A 46 -5.37 5.81 17.38
C ARG A 46 -3.89 6.19 17.38
N PHE A 47 -3.13 5.71 16.40
CA PHE A 47 -1.71 6.04 16.23
C PHE A 47 -1.52 7.52 15.89
N GLU A 48 -2.34 8.06 14.98
CA GLU A 48 -2.28 9.46 14.59
C GLU A 48 -2.76 10.43 15.69
N THR A 49 -3.69 9.99 16.56
CA THR A 49 -4.14 10.80 17.71
C THR A 49 -3.25 10.63 18.95
N GLY A 50 -2.24 9.75 18.91
CA GLY A 50 -1.38 9.45 20.05
C GLY A 50 -2.07 8.64 21.17
N GLU A 51 -3.18 7.98 20.85
CA GLU A 51 -3.98 7.16 21.79
C GLU A 51 -3.45 5.72 21.94
N ILE A 52 -2.47 5.32 21.13
CA ILE A 52 -1.82 4.01 21.20
C ILE A 52 -0.31 4.21 21.35
N GLY A 53 0.35 3.29 22.06
CA GLY A 53 1.74 3.43 22.48
C GLY A 53 2.76 3.47 21.34
N ASP A 54 4.01 3.15 21.67
CA ASP A 54 5.20 3.31 20.82
C ASP A 54 5.90 1.97 20.53
N ASP A 55 5.14 0.87 20.48
CA ASP A 55 5.66 -0.43 20.05
C ASP A 55 6.30 -0.31 18.65
N ALA A 56 7.48 -0.92 18.47
CA ALA A 56 8.19 -0.93 17.19
C ALA A 56 7.30 -1.42 16.05
N ASP A 57 6.47 -2.43 16.34
CA ASP A 57 5.49 -2.96 15.39
C ASP A 57 4.48 -1.91 14.90
N TYR A 58 4.14 -0.91 15.71
CA TYR A 58 3.21 0.14 15.31
C TYR A 58 3.82 1.05 14.26
N PHE A 59 5.11 1.35 14.35
CA PHE A 59 5.80 2.12 13.31
C PHE A 59 5.83 1.36 11.98
N ASP A 60 6.13 0.06 12.02
CA ASP A 60 6.10 -0.80 10.83
C ASP A 60 4.68 -0.91 10.25
N TRP A 61 3.68 -1.13 11.08
CA TRP A 61 2.29 -1.21 10.65
C TRP A 61 1.82 0.11 10.03
N TYR A 62 2.17 1.24 10.63
CA TYR A 62 1.88 2.57 10.09
C TYR A 62 2.56 2.77 8.73
N ALA A 63 3.86 2.49 8.63
CA ALA A 63 4.62 2.61 7.40
C ALA A 63 4.04 1.72 6.28
N PHE A 64 3.73 0.45 6.58
CA PHE A 64 3.16 -0.48 5.61
C PHE A 64 1.76 -0.06 5.15
N SER A 65 0.96 0.50 6.04
CA SER A 65 -0.36 1.03 5.71
C SER A 65 -0.26 2.24 4.77
N ARG A 66 0.69 3.15 5.02
CA ARG A 66 0.97 4.29 4.15
C ARG A 66 1.50 3.85 2.78
N LEU A 67 2.45 2.91 2.77
CA LEU A 67 2.99 2.34 1.53
C LEU A 67 1.91 1.65 0.72
N LEU A 68 1.04 0.85 1.35
CA LEU A 68 -0.09 0.21 0.69
C LEU A 68 -0.99 1.24 -0.02
N ALA A 69 -1.39 2.31 0.69
CA ALA A 69 -2.21 3.37 0.12
C ALA A 69 -1.51 4.06 -1.06
N GLN A 70 -0.21 4.33 -0.95
CA GLN A 70 0.58 4.95 -2.02
C GLN A 70 0.68 4.04 -3.25
N TRP A 71 0.99 2.76 -3.07
CA TRP A 71 1.04 1.79 -4.18
C TRP A 71 -0.30 1.63 -4.88
N GLN A 72 -1.41 1.62 -4.12
CA GLN A 72 -2.77 1.57 -4.71
C GLN A 72 -3.09 2.81 -5.55
N LYS A 73 -2.65 4.00 -5.09
CA LYS A 73 -2.79 5.25 -5.84
C LYS A 73 -1.98 5.19 -7.14
N THR A 74 -0.71 4.76 -7.07
CA THR A 74 0.15 4.59 -8.26
C THR A 74 -0.43 3.57 -9.24
N GLN A 75 -0.84 2.40 -8.76
CA GLN A 75 -1.46 1.36 -9.59
C GLN A 75 -2.71 1.86 -10.33
N THR A 76 -3.54 2.67 -9.65
CA THR A 76 -4.73 3.27 -10.24
C THR A 76 -4.37 4.25 -11.35
N ALA A 77 -3.37 5.12 -11.12
CA ALA A 77 -2.88 6.05 -12.14
C ALA A 77 -2.30 5.32 -13.36
N LEU A 78 -1.49 4.27 -13.15
CA LEU A 78 -0.93 3.45 -14.23
C LEU A 78 -2.02 2.75 -15.05
N ARG A 79 -3.05 2.19 -14.38
CA ARG A 79 -4.18 1.56 -15.06
C ARG A 79 -4.91 2.54 -15.98
N THR A 80 -5.10 3.78 -15.53
CA THR A 80 -5.72 4.84 -16.34
C THR A 80 -4.83 5.23 -17.53
N ALA A 81 -3.51 5.24 -17.37
CA ALA A 81 -2.57 5.58 -18.44
C ALA A 81 -2.36 4.46 -19.48
N ILE A 82 -2.60 3.19 -19.12
CA ILE A 82 -2.46 2.03 -20.02
C ILE A 82 -3.71 1.81 -20.89
N ARG A 83 -4.89 2.21 -20.37
CA ARG A 83 -6.18 2.16 -21.09
C ARG A 83 -6.19 3.13 -22.25
#